data_AF-A0A8B0SNF5-F1
#
_entry.id   AF-A0A8B0SNF5-F1
#
_cell.length_a   1.000
_cell.length_b   1.000
_cell.length_c   1.000
_cell.angle_alpha   90.00
_cell.angle_beta   90.00
_cell.angle_gamma   90.00
#
_symmetry.space_group_name_H-M   'P 1'
#
loop_
_entity.id
_entity.type
_entity.pdbx_description
1 polymer ?
#
loop_
_entity_poly.entity_id
_entity_poly.type
_entity_poly.pdbx_seq_one_letter_code
_entity_poly.pdbx_strand_id
1 'polypeptide(L)' 'MGQYALYQLFLRQSDPERQLYLAVPRHALDNILSREVGRVAIEGLKVNVIVYSLAEEKPLQWKPQ' A
#
# COMPACT_ATOMS: atom_id res chain seq x y z
N MET A 1 -2.02 -5.15 -3.87
CA MET A 1 -0.85 -5.90 -4.39
C MET A 1 -0.92 -6.15 -5.89
N GLY A 2 -1.97 -6.80 -6.43
CA GLY A 2 -2.06 -7.06 -7.89
C GLY A 2 -1.96 -5.81 -8.78
N GLN A 3 -2.67 -4.74 -8.42
CA GLN A 3 -2.55 -3.44 -9.12
C GLN A 3 -1.11 -2.91 -9.12
N TYR A 4 -0.44 -2.93 -7.97
CA TYR A 4 0.95 -2.47 -7.87
C TYR A 4 1.86 -3.27 -8.81
N ALA A 5 1.76 -4.60 -8.81
CA ALA A 5 2.56 -5.45 -9.68
C ALA A 5 2.31 -5.18 -11.17
N LEU A 6 1.04 -5.03 -11.56
CA LEU A 6 0.66 -4.71 -12.95
C LEU A 6 1.19 -3.34 -13.38
N TYR A 7 1.02 -2.31 -12.57
CA TYR A 7 1.54 -0.98 -12.89
C TYR A 7 3.07 -0.93 -12.90
N GLN A 8 3.74 -1.66 -12.00
CA GLN A 8 5.19 -1.78 -12.01
C GLN A 8 5.70 -2.50 -13.27
N LEU A 9 4.99 -3.50 -13.80
CA LEU A 9 5.30 -4.15 -15.07
C LEU A 9 5.09 -3.23 -16.26
N PHE A 10 4.03 -2.42 -16.22
CA PHE A 10 3.72 -1.45 -17.27
C PHE A 10 4.76 -0.32 -17.30
N LEU A 11 5.04 0.30 -16.16
CA LEU A 11 6.00 1.42 -16.05
C LEU A 11 7.41 1.02 -16.49
N ARG A 12 7.84 -0.21 -16.18
CA ARG A 12 9.12 -0.74 -16.67
C ARG A 12 9.27 -0.72 -18.20
N GLN A 13 8.17 -0.71 -18.94
CA GLN A 13 8.16 -0.67 -20.40
C GLN A 13 7.89 0.73 -20.94
N SER A 14 6.98 1.48 -20.30
CA SER A 14 6.52 2.77 -20.81
C SER A 14 7.33 3.97 -20.31
N ASP A 15 7.83 3.92 -19.06
CA ASP A 15 8.54 5.01 -18.39
C ASP A 15 9.45 4.42 -17.28
N PRO A 16 10.60 3.82 -17.64
CA PRO A 16 11.41 3.01 -16.71
C PRO A 16 12.00 3.80 -15.53
N GLU A 17 12.17 5.12 -15.70
CA GLU A 17 12.71 6.01 -14.67
C GLU A 17 11.65 6.35 -13.60
N ARG A 18 10.37 6.16 -13.91
CA ARG A 18 9.26 6.48 -13.00
C ARG A 18 9.14 5.45 -11.89
N GLN A 19 9.48 5.89 -10.69
CA GLN A 19 9.35 5.10 -9.46
C GLN A 19 7.90 5.02 -9.00
N LEU A 20 7.39 3.79 -8.79
CA LEU A 20 6.05 3.53 -8.29
C LEU A 20 6.06 3.31 -6.77
N TYR A 21 5.20 4.05 -6.07
CA TYR A 21 5.02 3.91 -4.62
C TYR A 21 3.60 3.49 -4.28
N LEU A 22 3.47 2.58 -3.31
CA LEU A 22 2.20 2.24 -2.69
C LEU A 22 1.99 3.16 -1.48
N ALA A 23 1.06 4.10 -1.59
CA ALA A 23 0.65 4.93 -0.47
C ALA A 23 -0.22 4.12 0.49
N VAL A 24 0.16 4.03 1.77
CA VAL A 24 -0.60 3.31 2.80
C VAL A 24 -0.76 4.14 4.06
N PRO A 25 -1.91 4.04 4.77
CA PRO A 25 -2.06 4.69 6.06
C PRO A 25 -1.16 4.01 7.10
N ARG A 26 -0.72 4.76 8.11
CA ARG A 26 0.13 4.25 9.21
C ARG A 26 -0.45 2.99 9.87
N HIS A 27 -1.76 2.95 10.12
CA HIS A 27 -2.40 1.78 10.73
C HIS A 27 -2.27 0.51 9.87
N ALA A 28 -2.18 0.61 8.54
CA ALA A 28 -2.02 -0.55 7.67
C ALA A 28 -0.59 -1.08 7.70
N LEU A 29 0.39 -0.17 7.83
CA LEU A 29 1.79 -0.54 8.05
C LEU A 29 1.95 -1.30 9.37
N ASP A 30 1.44 -0.73 10.45
CA ASP A 30 1.60 -1.28 11.81
C ASP A 30 0.86 -2.60 11.99
N ASN A 31 -0.22 -2.83 11.23
CA ASN A 31 -1.04 -4.04 11.29
C ASN A 31 -0.76 -5.02 10.16
N ILE A 32 -1.52 -4.96 9.06
CA ILE A 32 -1.54 -6.05 8.07
C ILE A 32 -0.21 -6.21 7.33
N LEU A 33 0.53 -5.12 7.10
CA LEU A 33 1.82 -5.15 6.40
C LEU A 33 2.99 -5.56 7.31
N SER A 34 2.85 -5.41 8.63
CA SER A 34 3.86 -5.89 9.59
C SER A 34 3.79 -7.41 9.84
N ARG A 35 2.65 -8.04 9.49
CA ARG A 35 2.47 -9.50 9.57
C ARG A 35 3.25 -10.22 8.47
N GLU A 36 3.54 -11.50 8.71
CA GLU A 36 4.34 -12.35 7.80
C GLU A 36 3.87 -12.28 6.34
N VAL A 37 2.58 -12.49 6.08
CA VAL A 37 2.01 -12.42 4.73
C VAL A 37 2.22 -11.04 4.06
N GLY A 38 2.13 -9.96 4.84
CA GLY A 38 2.34 -8.60 4.38
C GLY A 38 3.80 -8.33 4.04
N ARG A 39 4.72 -8.75 4.93
CA ARG A 39 6.18 -8.65 4.72
C ARG A 39 6.63 -9.41 3.48
N VAL A 40 6.22 -10.69 3.36
CA VAL A 40 6.53 -11.54 2.20
C VAL A 40 6.07 -10.86 0.90
N ALA A 41 4.89 -10.25 0.90
CA ALA A 41 4.37 -9.58 -0.30
C ALA A 41 5.12 -8.27 -0.62
N ILE A 42 5.51 -7.47 0.37
CA ILE A 42 6.31 -6.25 0.18
C ILE A 42 7.71 -6.59 -0.34
N GLU A 43 8.39 -7.53 0.31
CA GLU A 43 9.75 -7.92 -0.02
C GLU A 43 9.82 -8.64 -1.36
N GLY A 44 8.92 -9.61 -1.58
CA GLY A 44 8.88 -10.40 -2.81
C GLY A 44 8.58 -9.59 -4.07
N LEU A 45 7.74 -8.55 -3.96
CA LEU A 45 7.40 -7.65 -5.07
C LEU A 45 8.26 -6.38 -5.10
N LYS A 46 9.20 -6.21 -4.15
CA LYS A 46 10.02 -5.00 -3.98
C LYS A 46 9.16 -3.73 -3.98
N VAL A 47 8.10 -3.74 -3.16
CA VAL A 47 7.15 -2.62 -3.10
C VAL A 47 7.80 -1.44 -2.38
N ASN A 48 7.92 -0.31 -3.06
CA ASN A 48 8.24 0.95 -2.40
C ASN A 48 6.97 1.47 -1.71
N VAL A 49 7.03 1.72 -0.41
CA VAL A 49 5.87 2.14 0.39
C VAL A 49 6.06 3.60 0.84
N ILE A 50 5.02 4.42 0.67
CA ILE A 50 4.94 5.75 1.28
C ILE A 50 3.85 5.69 2.35
N VAL A 51 4.23 6.02 3.58
CA VAL A 51 3.32 5.95 4.72
C VAL A 51 2.77 7.34 4.99
N TYR A 52 1.45 7.47 4.99
CA TYR A 52 0.78 8.70 5.38
C TYR A 52 -0.01 8.50 6.67
N SER A 53 -0.21 9.59 7.41
CA SER A 53 -1.07 9.62 8.59
C SER A 53 -2.30 10.43 8.25
N LEU A 54 -3.50 9.85 8.47
CA LEU A 54 -4.73 10.62 8.43
C LEU A 54 -4.89 11.28 9.81
N ALA A 55 -5.08 12.59 9.83
CA ALA A 55 -5.48 13.28 11.06
C ALA A 55 -6.93 12.85 11.36
N GLU A 56 -7.10 12.16 12.49
CA GLU A 56 -8.37 11.74 13.10
C GLU A 56 -9.29 10.87 12.23
N GLU A 57 -9.20 9.55 12.44
CA GLU A 57 -10.29 8.64 12.11
C GLU A 57 -11.45 8.89 13.09
N LYS A 58 -12.44 9.70 12.68
CA LYS A 58 -13.73 9.68 13.36
C LYS A 58 -14.28 8.26 13.28
N PRO A 59 -14.72 7.65 14.40
CA PRO A 59 -15.30 6.32 14.34
C PRO A 59 -16.50 6.34 13.39
N LEU A 60 -16.49 5.44 12.41
CA LEU A 60 -17.63 5.22 11.52
C LEU A 60 -18.81 4.77 12.38
N GLN A 61 -19.77 5.68 12.63
CA GLN A 61 -21.01 5.35 13.31
C GLN A 61 -21.96 4.70 12.32
N TRP A 62 -22.26 3.42 12.52
CA TRP A 62 -23.42 2.80 11.91
C TRP A 62 -24.67 3.45 12.49
N LYS A 63 -25.43 4.18 11.66
CA LYS A 63 -26.78 4.61 12.01
C LYS A 63 -27.77 3.52 11.56
N PRO A 64 -28.33 2.70 12.47
CA PRO A 64 -29.47 1.87 12.11
C PRO A 64 -30.65 2.78 11.76
N GLN A 65 -31.33 2.46 10.66
CA GLN A 65 -32.56 3.10 10.18
C GLN A 65 -33.78 2.40 10.79
#